data_AF-A0A952MUG3-F1
#
_entry.id   AF-A0A952MUG3-F1
#
_cell.length_a   1.000
_cell.length_b   1.000
_cell.length_c   1.000
_cell.angle_alpha   90.00
_cell.angle_beta   90.00
_cell.angle_gamma   90.00
#
_symmetry.space_group_name_H-M   'P 1'
#
loop_
_entity.id
_entity.type
_entity.pdbx_description
1 polymer ?
#
loop_
_entity_poly.entity_id
_entity_poly.type
_entity_poly.pdbx_seq_one_letter_code
_entity_poly.pdbx_strand_id
1 'polypeptide(L)'
;MKFIKILSNTFLVGLFMMLASCADNTLDVEPLVENYPFRLILDTDEGGDLPDAEDYGLEIKFADFIGDLPSAVVTVDYEISNLTDDMIGNVSIDEIVAEVDDEEYELDFTASANGLSGTITLNLPDGSLPESFEVVFKLPGEEEVFYASGSFKFSLSNLQAAGANIILGTPDEFEYEILDHELAGSWKMEITNEDELDAFKEIFGPINADLGALEFSDVMEGESIEVEFEFEFDEMKIVLVYLDLDGEEVEIEIEADYDFDDGELELEGSHIILGDDGEPEDELDFIIESEYSIEGSILTITFLKVIDEDNFKDGEELYAGSGVSVLEKD
;
A
#
# COMPACT_ATOMS: atom_id res chain seq x y z
N MET A 1 -80.82 57.39 24.08
CA MET A 1 -80.41 57.99 25.37
C MET A 1 -79.12 57.29 25.80
N LYS A 2 -78.14 58.06 26.28
CA LYS A 2 -76.75 57.71 26.68
C LYS A 2 -75.66 57.73 25.59
N PHE A 3 -74.89 58.83 25.65
CA PHE A 3 -73.49 58.98 25.28
C PHE A 3 -72.60 57.95 26.00
N ILE A 4 -71.44 57.63 25.40
CA ILE A 4 -70.07 57.90 25.93
C ILE A 4 -69.04 57.42 24.89
N LYS A 5 -68.22 58.37 24.39
CA LYS A 5 -66.91 58.14 23.74
C LYS A 5 -65.94 57.60 24.78
N ILE A 6 -64.90 56.84 24.39
CA ILE A 6 -63.48 57.14 24.71
C ILE A 6 -62.53 55.99 24.31
N LEU A 7 -61.50 56.39 23.53
CA LEU A 7 -60.12 55.88 23.40
C LEU A 7 -59.90 54.44 22.89
N SER A 8 -59.26 54.27 21.72
CA SER A 8 -57.80 54.37 21.48
C SER A 8 -57.02 53.18 22.05
N ASN A 9 -56.82 52.14 21.23
CA ASN A 9 -55.51 51.50 21.00
C ASN A 9 -55.69 50.34 20.01
N THR A 10 -55.80 50.64 18.72
CA THR A 10 -55.74 49.63 17.65
C THR A 10 -54.32 49.58 17.06
N PHE A 11 -53.32 49.63 17.93
CA PHE A 11 -51.90 49.66 17.55
C PHE A 11 -51.06 48.89 18.57
N LEU A 12 -51.45 47.67 18.92
CA LEU A 12 -50.58 46.77 19.69
C LEU A 12 -51.00 45.28 19.63
N VAL A 13 -51.38 44.78 18.45
CA VAL A 13 -51.59 43.33 18.26
C VAL A 13 -50.81 42.78 17.06
N GLY A 14 -50.12 43.63 16.30
CA GLY A 14 -49.39 43.21 15.09
C GLY A 14 -47.94 42.75 15.29
N LEU A 15 -47.39 42.77 16.51
CA LEU A 15 -45.95 42.54 16.74
C LEU A 15 -45.65 41.49 17.82
N PHE A 16 -46.51 40.47 17.95
CA PHE A 16 -46.24 39.31 18.82
C PHE A 16 -46.49 37.95 18.14
N MET A 17 -46.72 37.92 16.82
CA MET A 17 -46.80 36.68 16.01
C MET A 17 -45.51 36.37 15.23
N MET A 18 -44.39 37.03 15.53
CA MET A 18 -43.09 36.79 14.86
C MET A 18 -42.01 36.23 15.80
N LEU A 19 -42.38 35.59 16.92
CA LEU A 19 -41.41 35.00 17.85
C LEU A 19 -41.70 33.52 18.19
N ALA A 20 -42.43 32.81 17.33
CA ALA A 20 -42.60 31.36 17.45
C ALA A 20 -42.50 30.63 16.09
N SER A 21 -41.72 31.19 15.17
CA SER A 21 -41.13 30.40 14.08
C SER A 21 -39.75 29.98 14.55
N CYS A 22 -39.69 29.14 15.58
CA CYS A 22 -38.63 28.12 15.57
C CYS A 22 -38.95 27.33 14.31
N ALA A 23 -38.14 27.51 13.27
CA ALA A 23 -38.17 26.59 12.14
C ALA A 23 -38.03 25.20 12.77
N ASP A 24 -39.08 24.40 12.62
CA ASP A 24 -39.04 23.01 13.06
C ASP A 24 -38.07 22.33 12.09
N ASN A 25 -36.80 22.24 12.52
CA ASN A 25 -35.75 21.61 11.75
C ASN A 25 -35.78 20.09 11.93
N THR A 26 -36.81 19.53 12.56
CA THR A 26 -37.07 18.10 12.48
C THR A 26 -37.70 17.82 11.12
N LEU A 27 -37.04 17.01 10.31
CA LEU A 27 -37.63 16.46 9.09
C LEU A 27 -39.01 15.87 9.43
N ASP A 28 -40.06 16.43 8.81
CA ASP A 28 -41.46 16.02 8.99
C ASP A 28 -41.75 14.60 8.40
N VAL A 29 -40.70 13.94 7.90
CA VAL A 29 -40.69 12.58 7.40
C VAL A 29 -39.49 11.90 8.05
N GLU A 30 -39.75 11.06 9.06
CA GLU A 30 -38.76 10.05 9.44
C GLU A 30 -38.51 9.19 8.20
N PRO A 31 -37.27 9.12 7.67
CA PRO A 31 -36.98 8.20 6.58
C PRO A 31 -37.42 6.82 7.01
N LEU A 32 -38.23 6.16 6.16
CA LEU A 32 -38.64 4.78 6.41
C LEU A 32 -37.41 3.89 6.28
N VAL A 33 -36.67 3.72 7.38
CA VAL A 33 -35.44 2.89 7.46
C VAL A 33 -35.72 1.45 7.00
N GLU A 34 -36.97 0.99 7.11
CA GLU A 34 -37.44 -0.29 6.53
C GLU A 34 -37.27 -0.39 5.01
N ASN A 35 -37.20 0.72 4.28
CA ASN A 35 -37.01 0.74 2.81
C ASN A 35 -35.54 0.92 2.39
N TYR A 36 -34.64 1.24 3.34
CA TYR A 36 -33.22 1.48 3.10
C TYR A 36 -32.43 0.55 4.02
N PRO A 37 -32.17 -0.70 3.59
CA PRO A 37 -31.39 -1.61 4.40
C PRO A 37 -29.98 -1.08 4.59
N PHE A 38 -29.43 -1.29 5.78
CA PHE A 38 -28.00 -1.13 6.01
C PHE A 38 -27.25 -2.14 5.14
N ARG A 39 -26.21 -1.70 4.45
CA ARG A 39 -25.43 -2.54 3.53
C ARG A 39 -24.07 -2.79 4.13
N LEU A 40 -23.77 -4.05 4.42
CA LEU A 40 -22.39 -4.45 4.69
C LEU A 40 -21.69 -4.65 3.34
N ILE A 41 -20.57 -3.98 3.12
CA ILE A 41 -19.76 -4.11 1.90
C ILE A 41 -18.30 -4.35 2.28
N LEU A 42 -17.54 -4.98 1.38
CA LEU A 42 -16.10 -4.88 1.42
C LEU A 42 -15.70 -3.48 0.97
N ASP A 43 -14.77 -2.84 1.68
CA ASP A 43 -14.06 -1.70 1.12
C ASP A 43 -12.81 -2.22 0.40
N THR A 44 -12.90 -2.29 -0.92
CA THR A 44 -11.79 -2.76 -1.76
C THR A 44 -10.77 -1.66 -2.06
N ASP A 45 -11.09 -0.40 -1.70
CA ASP A 45 -10.23 0.77 -1.92
C ASP A 45 -9.48 1.14 -0.62
N GLU A 46 -9.96 0.69 0.54
CA GLU A 46 -9.32 0.81 1.87
C GLU A 46 -8.86 -0.58 2.35
N GLY A 47 -7.71 -1.00 1.84
CA GLY A 47 -6.94 -2.16 2.32
C GLY A 47 -5.47 -1.81 2.24
N GLY A 48 -4.65 -2.35 3.13
CA GLY A 48 -3.25 -1.99 3.22
C GLY A 48 -2.43 -3.06 3.92
N ASP A 49 -1.16 -3.13 3.53
CA ASP A 49 -0.18 -3.92 4.26
C ASP A 49 -0.06 -3.32 5.66
N LEU A 50 -0.23 -4.16 6.68
CA LEU A 50 -0.04 -3.74 8.06
C LEU A 50 1.46 -3.54 8.33
N PRO A 51 1.84 -2.81 9.40
CA PRO A 51 3.23 -2.46 9.71
C PRO A 51 4.21 -3.65 9.89
N ASP A 52 3.72 -4.88 9.78
CA ASP A 52 4.47 -6.11 9.66
C ASP A 52 4.01 -6.77 8.34
N ALA A 53 4.87 -6.83 7.31
CA ALA A 53 4.56 -7.29 5.94
C ALA A 53 4.05 -8.75 5.83
N GLU A 54 3.74 -9.40 6.96
CA GLU A 54 3.12 -10.72 7.04
C GLU A 54 1.61 -10.70 6.85
N ASP A 55 0.97 -9.56 7.16
CA ASP A 55 -0.47 -9.49 7.34
C ASP A 55 -1.10 -8.42 6.44
N TYR A 56 -2.12 -8.84 5.67
CA TYR A 56 -2.92 -7.93 4.84
C TYR A 56 -4.24 -7.62 5.52
N GLY A 57 -4.54 -6.33 5.71
CA GLY A 57 -5.80 -5.84 6.25
C GLY A 57 -6.83 -5.54 5.16
N LEU A 58 -7.99 -6.19 5.23
CA LEU A 58 -9.15 -5.87 4.38
C LEU A 58 -10.29 -5.26 5.21
N GLU A 59 -10.64 -4.00 4.93
CA GLU A 59 -11.74 -3.34 5.61
C GLU A 59 -13.11 -3.80 5.09
N ILE A 60 -14.05 -3.96 6.01
CA ILE A 60 -15.46 -4.30 5.76
C ILE A 60 -16.32 -3.32 6.55
N LYS A 61 -17.24 -2.61 5.89
CA LYS A 61 -18.00 -1.54 6.52
C LYS A 61 -19.48 -1.49 6.18
N PHE A 62 -20.24 -0.81 7.03
CA PHE A 62 -21.61 -0.44 6.73
C PHE A 62 -21.64 0.83 5.85
N ALA A 63 -22.07 0.70 4.61
CA ALA A 63 -22.10 1.81 3.66
C ALA A 63 -23.39 2.64 3.70
N ASP A 64 -23.23 3.96 3.54
CA ASP A 64 -24.28 4.96 3.30
C ASP A 64 -25.46 4.89 4.28
N PHE A 65 -25.20 4.68 5.57
CA PHE A 65 -26.24 4.69 6.58
C PHE A 65 -26.42 6.07 7.25
N ILE A 66 -27.60 6.31 7.79
CA ILE A 66 -27.94 7.55 8.50
C ILE A 66 -28.46 7.16 9.89
N GLY A 67 -27.81 7.69 10.94
CA GLY A 67 -28.14 7.38 12.33
C GLY A 67 -27.34 6.19 12.86
N ASP A 68 -27.78 5.62 13.99
CA ASP A 68 -27.04 4.54 14.65
C ASP A 68 -27.34 3.18 13.99
N LEU A 69 -26.34 2.29 13.97
CA LEU A 69 -26.55 0.90 13.57
C LEU A 69 -27.52 0.18 14.53
N PRO A 70 -28.32 -0.78 14.04
CA PRO A 70 -29.25 -1.49 14.89
C PRO A 70 -28.50 -2.39 15.88
N SER A 71 -28.94 -2.42 17.13
CA SER A 71 -28.46 -3.44 18.08
C SER A 71 -29.07 -4.79 17.71
N ALA A 72 -28.27 -5.61 17.05
CA ALA A 72 -28.61 -6.96 16.63
C ALA A 72 -27.33 -7.81 16.55
N VAL A 73 -27.47 -9.11 16.77
CA VAL A 73 -26.40 -10.04 16.45
C VAL A 73 -26.47 -10.31 14.95
N VAL A 74 -25.39 -9.98 14.25
CA VAL A 74 -25.24 -10.24 12.82
C VAL A 74 -24.14 -11.27 12.63
N THR A 75 -24.40 -12.26 11.78
CA THR A 75 -23.38 -13.20 11.34
C THR A 75 -23.28 -13.18 9.84
N VAL A 76 -22.06 -13.28 9.32
CA VAL A 76 -21.79 -13.37 7.88
C VAL A 76 -20.82 -14.52 7.63
N ASP A 77 -21.11 -15.34 6.62
CA ASP A 77 -20.22 -16.42 6.23
C ASP A 77 -19.10 -15.85 5.35
N TYR A 78 -17.89 -16.40 5.46
CA TYR A 78 -16.78 -16.06 4.60
C TYR A 78 -16.21 -17.30 3.88
N GLU A 79 -15.60 -17.08 2.73
CA GLU A 79 -14.85 -18.08 1.98
C GLU A 79 -13.58 -17.47 1.36
N ILE A 80 -12.45 -18.13 1.59
CA ILE A 80 -11.16 -17.92 0.90
C ILE A 80 -11.06 -18.98 -0.19
N SER A 81 -10.96 -18.54 -1.44
CA SER A 81 -11.02 -19.40 -2.63
C SER A 81 -9.99 -18.96 -3.66
N ASN A 82 -9.98 -19.64 -4.81
CA ASN A 82 -9.08 -19.33 -5.93
C ASN A 82 -7.59 -19.23 -5.57
N LEU A 83 -7.14 -19.97 -4.56
CA LEU A 83 -5.73 -19.92 -4.14
C LEU A 83 -4.81 -20.45 -5.26
N THR A 84 -3.77 -19.71 -5.60
CA THR A 84 -2.70 -20.13 -6.53
C THR A 84 -1.35 -20.16 -5.84
N ASP A 85 -0.40 -20.90 -6.42
CA ASP A 85 1.03 -20.87 -6.06
C ASP A 85 1.30 -20.98 -4.56
N ASP A 86 2.04 -20.03 -3.97
CA ASP A 86 2.43 -20.09 -2.56
C ASP A 86 1.27 -19.81 -1.60
N MET A 87 0.17 -19.26 -2.10
CA MET A 87 -1.05 -19.04 -1.30
C MET A 87 -1.74 -20.37 -0.93
N ILE A 88 -1.50 -21.45 -1.69
CA ILE A 88 -2.16 -22.74 -1.47
C ILE A 88 -1.76 -23.35 -0.12
N GLY A 89 -2.68 -23.23 0.85
CA GLY A 89 -2.54 -23.84 2.17
C GLY A 89 -1.75 -22.99 3.17
N ASN A 90 -1.35 -21.77 2.79
CA ASN A 90 -0.63 -20.85 3.66
C ASN A 90 -1.44 -19.60 4.02
N VAL A 91 -2.52 -19.27 3.29
CA VAL A 91 -3.41 -18.16 3.65
C VAL A 91 -4.43 -18.57 4.72
N SER A 92 -4.55 -17.77 5.78
CA SER A 92 -5.58 -17.90 6.80
C SER A 92 -5.94 -16.55 7.42
N ILE A 93 -7.12 -16.44 8.03
CA ILE A 93 -7.45 -15.28 8.87
C ILE A 93 -6.74 -15.46 10.21
N ASP A 94 -5.93 -14.48 10.62
CA ASP A 94 -5.31 -14.45 11.94
C ASP A 94 -6.31 -13.88 12.96
N GLU A 95 -6.74 -12.65 12.73
CA GLU A 95 -7.73 -11.96 13.57
C GLU A 95 -8.72 -11.12 12.76
N ILE A 96 -9.77 -10.68 13.45
CA ILE A 96 -10.77 -9.76 12.91
C ILE A 96 -10.99 -8.68 13.96
N VAL A 97 -10.69 -7.43 13.63
CA VAL A 97 -10.63 -6.34 14.61
C VAL A 97 -11.58 -5.22 14.22
N ALA A 98 -12.27 -4.63 15.19
CA ALA A 98 -13.05 -3.42 15.01
C ALA A 98 -12.50 -2.30 15.89
N GLU A 99 -12.24 -1.13 15.29
CA GLU A 99 -11.84 0.06 16.04
C GLU A 99 -13.06 0.92 16.38
N VAL A 100 -13.21 1.26 17.65
CA VAL A 100 -14.29 2.11 18.16
C VAL A 100 -13.72 3.10 19.17
N ASP A 101 -13.82 4.40 18.89
CA ASP A 101 -13.32 5.47 19.77
C ASP A 101 -11.84 5.29 20.18
N ASP A 102 -10.96 4.96 19.23
CA ASP A 102 -9.53 4.66 19.42
C ASP A 102 -9.25 3.42 20.31
N GLU A 103 -10.24 2.53 20.48
CA GLU A 103 -10.10 1.24 21.16
C GLU A 103 -10.37 0.08 20.18
N GLU A 104 -9.45 -0.89 20.14
CA GLU A 104 -9.56 -2.09 19.31
C GLU A 104 -10.33 -3.21 20.03
N TYR A 105 -11.23 -3.85 19.28
CA TYR A 105 -12.04 -4.97 19.73
C TYR A 105 -11.92 -6.16 18.76
N GLU A 106 -11.35 -7.26 19.24
CA GLU A 106 -11.33 -8.53 18.51
C GLU A 106 -12.75 -9.12 18.40
N LEU A 107 -13.18 -9.45 17.18
CA LEU A 107 -14.48 -10.03 16.88
C LEU A 107 -14.42 -11.55 16.84
N ASP A 108 -15.47 -12.20 17.35
CA ASP A 108 -15.57 -13.66 17.34
C ASP A 108 -15.78 -14.19 15.90
N PHE A 109 -14.94 -15.14 15.47
CA PHE A 109 -15.16 -15.90 14.24
C PHE A 109 -14.94 -17.40 14.44
N THR A 110 -15.46 -18.18 13.49
CA THR A 110 -15.25 -19.62 13.43
C THR A 110 -14.58 -19.97 12.12
N ALA A 111 -13.67 -20.94 12.15
CA ALA A 111 -13.04 -21.49 10.96
C ALA A 111 -13.40 -22.97 10.78
N SER A 112 -13.61 -23.37 9.53
CA SER A 112 -13.69 -24.75 9.10
C SER A 112 -12.34 -25.46 9.27
N ALA A 113 -12.33 -26.80 9.14
CA ALA A 113 -11.13 -27.60 9.42
C ALA A 113 -9.93 -27.30 8.51
N ASN A 114 -10.16 -26.71 7.34
CA ASN A 114 -9.13 -26.27 6.40
C ASN A 114 -8.86 -24.76 6.48
N GLY A 115 -9.49 -24.01 7.40
CA GLY A 115 -9.29 -22.56 7.55
C GLY A 115 -9.96 -21.69 6.49
N LEU A 116 -10.27 -22.23 5.31
CA LEU A 116 -10.70 -21.48 4.13
C LEU A 116 -12.17 -21.00 4.14
N SER A 117 -12.94 -21.30 5.18
CA SER A 117 -14.33 -20.84 5.27
C SER A 117 -14.77 -20.82 6.71
N GLY A 118 -15.80 -20.02 7.00
CA GLY A 118 -16.27 -19.85 8.35
C GLY A 118 -17.38 -18.84 8.50
N THR A 119 -17.59 -18.37 9.72
CA THR A 119 -18.62 -17.39 10.06
C THR A 119 -18.04 -16.36 11.01
N ILE A 120 -18.21 -15.08 10.66
CA ILE A 120 -17.86 -13.91 11.48
C ILE A 120 -19.10 -13.49 12.26
N THR A 121 -18.94 -13.18 13.55
CA THR A 121 -20.00 -12.64 14.40
C THR A 121 -19.72 -11.16 14.69
N LEU A 122 -20.55 -10.29 14.15
CA LEU A 122 -20.47 -8.85 14.39
C LEU A 122 -21.21 -8.55 15.70
N ASN A 123 -20.48 -8.50 16.80
CA ASN A 123 -21.02 -8.13 18.10
C ASN A 123 -19.93 -7.56 19.00
N LEU A 124 -20.06 -6.28 19.34
CA LEU A 124 -19.19 -5.63 20.32
C LEU A 124 -19.58 -6.03 21.76
N PRO A 125 -18.68 -5.87 22.76
CA PRO A 125 -18.97 -6.22 24.15
C PRO A 125 -20.19 -5.50 24.75
N ASP A 126 -20.53 -4.33 24.23
CA ASP A 126 -21.70 -3.54 24.63
C ASP A 126 -23.00 -3.95 23.92
N GLY A 127 -22.93 -4.88 22.95
CA GLY A 127 -24.04 -5.38 22.15
C GLY A 127 -24.42 -4.50 20.95
N SER A 128 -23.59 -3.52 20.61
CA SER A 128 -23.69 -2.75 19.37
C SER A 128 -22.98 -3.46 18.20
N LEU A 129 -23.23 -2.96 16.99
CA LEU A 129 -22.51 -3.37 15.79
C LEU A 129 -21.36 -2.40 15.54
N PRO A 130 -20.18 -2.89 15.13
CA PRO A 130 -19.11 -2.00 14.67
C PRO A 130 -19.50 -1.33 13.36
N GLU A 131 -19.07 -0.08 13.15
CA GLU A 131 -19.32 0.65 11.90
C GLU A 131 -18.50 0.09 10.73
N SER A 132 -17.25 -0.27 11.02
CA SER A 132 -16.36 -1.05 10.18
C SER A 132 -15.52 -2.01 11.02
N PHE A 133 -14.92 -2.98 10.35
CA PHE A 133 -13.97 -3.93 10.93
C PHE A 133 -13.02 -4.41 9.85
N GLU A 134 -11.84 -4.84 10.27
CA GLU A 134 -10.78 -5.33 9.41
C GLU A 134 -10.63 -6.84 9.56
N VAL A 135 -10.47 -7.55 8.45
CA VAL A 135 -10.08 -8.95 8.42
C VAL A 135 -8.59 -9.02 8.12
N VAL A 136 -7.82 -9.53 9.07
CA VAL A 136 -6.36 -9.63 8.97
C VAL A 136 -5.99 -11.01 8.43
N PHE A 137 -5.38 -11.05 7.25
CA PHE A 137 -4.94 -12.28 6.61
C PHE A 137 -3.47 -12.52 6.86
N LYS A 138 -3.14 -13.69 7.43
CA LYS A 138 -1.78 -14.19 7.44
C LYS A 138 -1.40 -14.71 6.05
N LEU A 139 -0.36 -14.11 5.46
CA LEU A 139 0.18 -14.49 4.17
C LEU A 139 1.43 -15.38 4.31
N PRO A 140 1.78 -16.18 3.27
CA PRO A 140 3.07 -16.87 3.21
C PRO A 140 4.28 -15.90 3.16
N GLY A 141 5.30 -16.14 3.99
CA GLY A 141 6.54 -15.34 4.07
C GLY A 141 7.18 -15.42 5.47
N GLU A 142 8.46 -15.08 5.63
CA GLU A 142 9.09 -14.79 6.94
C GLU A 142 9.50 -13.29 6.96
N GLU A 143 9.42 -12.63 8.12
CA GLU A 143 9.60 -11.16 8.40
C GLU A 143 10.66 -10.40 7.57
N GLU A 144 11.71 -11.07 7.10
CA GLU A 144 12.87 -10.42 6.47
C GLU A 144 12.88 -10.51 4.95
N VAL A 145 12.07 -11.38 4.31
CA VAL A 145 11.97 -11.38 2.85
C VAL A 145 10.64 -11.94 2.34
N PHE A 146 9.84 -11.06 1.72
CA PHE A 146 8.57 -11.46 1.11
C PHE A 146 8.79 -12.09 -0.27
N TYR A 147 8.78 -13.42 -0.33
CA TYR A 147 9.01 -14.20 -1.57
C TYR A 147 7.77 -14.93 -2.11
N ALA A 148 6.58 -14.65 -1.58
CA ALA A 148 5.41 -15.43 -1.96
C ALA A 148 4.76 -14.91 -3.23
N SER A 149 4.51 -15.80 -4.19
CA SER A 149 3.68 -15.47 -5.34
C SER A 149 2.31 -16.14 -5.27
N GLY A 150 1.38 -15.59 -6.04
CA GLY A 150 0.06 -16.15 -6.23
C GLY A 150 -1.06 -15.27 -5.69
N SER A 151 -2.26 -15.79 -5.81
CA SER A 151 -3.49 -15.05 -5.55
C SER A 151 -4.42 -15.79 -4.62
N PHE A 152 -5.33 -15.07 -3.98
CA PHE A 152 -6.51 -15.64 -3.37
C PHE A 152 -7.71 -14.70 -3.52
N LYS A 153 -8.90 -15.25 -3.38
CA LYS A 153 -10.15 -14.50 -3.39
C LYS A 153 -10.86 -14.64 -2.06
N PHE A 154 -11.17 -13.53 -1.42
CA PHE A 154 -12.05 -13.46 -0.25
C PHE A 154 -13.47 -13.11 -0.69
N SER A 155 -14.47 -13.75 -0.07
CA SER A 155 -15.87 -13.47 -0.35
C SER A 155 -16.74 -13.60 0.89
N LEU A 156 -17.77 -12.75 0.97
CA LEU A 156 -18.80 -12.81 1.99
C LEU A 156 -20.09 -13.44 1.44
N SER A 157 -20.81 -14.16 2.28
CA SER A 157 -22.10 -14.74 1.91
C SER A 157 -23.03 -14.95 3.10
N ASN A 158 -24.27 -15.36 2.83
CA ASN A 158 -25.26 -15.81 3.82
C ASN A 158 -25.42 -14.92 5.06
N LEU A 159 -25.45 -13.59 4.88
CA LEU A 159 -25.67 -12.66 5.99
C LEU A 159 -26.99 -12.95 6.72
N GLN A 160 -26.90 -13.12 8.04
CA GLN A 160 -28.03 -13.35 8.93
C GLN A 160 -28.07 -12.25 9.99
N ALA A 161 -29.13 -11.44 9.97
CA ALA A 161 -29.38 -10.40 10.94
C ALA A 161 -30.75 -10.63 11.59
N ALA A 162 -30.77 -11.04 12.86
CA ALA A 162 -32.00 -11.43 13.54
C ALA A 162 -32.93 -10.22 13.79
N GLY A 163 -33.81 -9.93 12.84
CA GLY A 163 -34.82 -8.87 12.95
C GLY A 163 -34.33 -7.46 12.61
N ALA A 164 -33.10 -7.30 12.12
CA ALA A 164 -32.58 -6.05 11.59
C ALA A 164 -32.64 -6.01 10.05
N ASN A 165 -32.84 -4.82 9.48
CA ASN A 165 -32.90 -4.61 8.04
C ASN A 165 -31.49 -4.43 7.47
N ILE A 166 -30.71 -5.52 7.44
CA ILE A 166 -29.33 -5.54 6.97
C ILE A 166 -29.23 -6.48 5.77
N ILE A 167 -28.50 -6.06 4.74
CA ILE A 167 -28.18 -6.87 3.57
C ILE A 167 -26.67 -6.87 3.32
N LEU A 168 -26.19 -7.92 2.65
CA LEU A 168 -24.88 -7.89 2.01
C LEU A 168 -24.98 -7.05 0.73
N GLY A 169 -24.17 -6.01 0.63
CA GLY A 169 -24.05 -5.14 -0.53
C GLY A 169 -22.89 -5.57 -1.42
N THR A 170 -22.64 -4.79 -2.48
CA THR A 170 -21.50 -4.99 -3.38
C THR A 170 -20.49 -3.86 -3.22
N PRO A 171 -19.17 -4.14 -3.28
CA PRO A 171 -18.59 -5.45 -3.53
C PRO A 171 -18.69 -6.38 -2.31
N ASP A 172 -18.91 -7.67 -2.58
CA ASP A 172 -18.95 -8.78 -1.63
C ASP A 172 -17.81 -9.78 -1.85
N GLU A 173 -16.91 -9.45 -2.79
CA GLU A 173 -15.74 -10.24 -3.16
C GLU A 173 -14.53 -9.31 -3.35
N PHE A 174 -13.37 -9.77 -2.89
CA PHE A 174 -12.06 -9.13 -3.02
C PHE A 174 -11.06 -10.15 -3.56
N GLU A 175 -10.17 -9.72 -4.44
CA GLU A 175 -9.10 -10.53 -5.01
C GLU A 175 -7.77 -9.91 -4.65
N TYR A 176 -6.93 -10.71 -4.01
CA TYR A 176 -5.56 -10.37 -3.66
C TYR A 176 -4.65 -11.15 -4.60
N GLU A 177 -3.69 -10.47 -5.21
CA GLU A 177 -2.73 -11.06 -6.14
C GLU A 177 -1.35 -10.49 -5.86
N ILE A 178 -0.39 -11.39 -5.63
CA ILE A 178 1.02 -11.06 -5.67
C ILE A 178 1.56 -11.63 -6.97
N LEU A 179 1.89 -10.71 -7.86
CA LEU A 179 2.53 -11.05 -9.13
C LEU A 179 3.91 -11.61 -8.81
N ASP A 180 4.27 -12.70 -9.49
CA ASP A 180 5.53 -13.43 -9.32
C ASP A 180 6.69 -12.45 -9.45
N HIS A 181 7.19 -11.98 -8.31
CA HIS A 181 8.20 -10.95 -8.31
C HIS A 181 9.55 -11.64 -8.40
N GLU A 182 9.86 -12.19 -9.59
CA GLU A 182 11.07 -12.98 -9.84
C GLU A 182 12.35 -12.25 -9.37
N LEU A 183 12.34 -10.91 -9.39
CA LEU A 183 13.41 -10.04 -8.94
C LEU A 183 13.39 -9.71 -7.44
N ALA A 184 12.30 -9.96 -6.70
CA ALA A 184 12.11 -9.46 -5.33
C ALA A 184 13.21 -9.93 -4.37
N GLY A 185 13.54 -9.08 -3.40
CA GLY A 185 14.56 -9.28 -2.39
C GLY A 185 15.96 -8.87 -2.84
N SER A 186 16.97 -9.26 -2.07
CA SER A 186 18.36 -8.82 -2.26
C SER A 186 19.16 -9.71 -3.22
N TRP A 187 20.02 -9.07 -4.02
CA TRP A 187 20.98 -9.69 -4.91
C TRP A 187 22.33 -9.00 -4.80
N LYS A 188 23.41 -9.77 -4.64
CA LYS A 188 24.74 -9.23 -4.33
C LYS A 188 25.76 -9.53 -5.41
N MET A 189 26.65 -8.58 -5.65
CA MET A 189 27.89 -8.80 -6.38
C MET A 189 29.06 -8.15 -5.66
N GLU A 190 30.27 -8.65 -5.90
CA GLU A 190 31.49 -8.15 -5.29
C GLU A 190 32.40 -7.61 -6.39
N ILE A 191 32.79 -6.33 -6.29
CA ILE A 191 33.77 -5.69 -7.17
C ILE A 191 35.13 -5.80 -6.52
N THR A 192 36.02 -6.53 -7.18
CA THR A 192 37.33 -6.93 -6.63
C THR A 192 38.51 -6.27 -7.32
N ASN A 193 38.27 -5.51 -8.40
CA ASN A 193 39.31 -4.85 -9.16
C ASN A 193 38.81 -3.61 -9.93
N GLU A 194 39.78 -2.82 -10.42
CA GLU A 194 39.57 -1.57 -11.17
C GLU A 194 38.76 -1.78 -12.47
N ASP A 195 39.00 -2.88 -13.21
CA ASP A 195 38.27 -3.15 -14.46
C ASP A 195 36.77 -3.42 -14.19
N GLU A 196 36.43 -4.07 -13.08
CA GLU A 196 35.05 -4.31 -12.64
C GLU A 196 34.36 -3.02 -12.18
N LEU A 197 35.07 -2.18 -11.41
CA LEU A 197 34.54 -0.88 -10.99
C LEU A 197 34.30 0.03 -12.20
N ASP A 198 35.25 0.11 -13.13
CA ASP A 198 35.10 0.93 -14.34
C ASP A 198 33.89 0.48 -15.17
N ALA A 199 33.68 -0.83 -15.32
CA ALA A 199 32.51 -1.37 -16.03
C ALA A 199 31.19 -1.02 -15.34
N PHE A 200 31.16 -1.02 -14.00
CA PHE A 200 29.99 -0.61 -13.22
C PHE A 200 29.74 0.91 -13.36
N LYS A 201 30.80 1.71 -13.26
CA LYS A 201 30.76 3.17 -13.42
C LYS A 201 30.36 3.62 -14.82
N GLU A 202 30.58 2.82 -15.86
CA GLU A 202 30.09 3.15 -17.21
C GLU A 202 28.56 3.27 -17.25
N ILE A 203 27.84 2.54 -16.40
CA ILE A 203 26.37 2.51 -16.35
C ILE A 203 25.87 3.52 -15.32
N PHE A 204 26.35 3.43 -14.08
CA PHE A 204 25.79 4.14 -12.93
C PHE A 204 26.58 5.41 -12.54
N GLY A 205 27.82 5.56 -13.01
CA GLY A 205 28.64 6.75 -12.75
C GLY A 205 28.06 8.06 -13.33
N PRO A 206 27.35 8.05 -14.47
CA PRO A 206 26.65 9.24 -14.97
C PRO A 206 25.48 9.69 -14.10
N ILE A 207 24.83 8.78 -13.35
CA ILE A 207 23.62 9.09 -12.57
C ILE A 207 23.90 9.37 -11.09
N ASN A 208 25.05 8.92 -10.56
CA ASN A 208 25.48 9.19 -9.19
C ASN A 208 26.91 9.76 -9.20
N ALA A 209 27.06 11.01 -8.75
CA ALA A 209 28.33 11.74 -8.83
C ALA A 209 29.41 11.15 -7.92
N ASP A 210 29.03 10.67 -6.74
CA ASP A 210 29.96 10.06 -5.78
C ASP A 210 30.52 8.75 -6.35
N LEU A 211 29.66 7.92 -6.97
CA LEU A 211 30.08 6.74 -7.70
C LEU A 211 30.94 7.09 -8.93
N GLY A 212 30.57 8.13 -9.68
CA GLY A 212 31.35 8.62 -10.81
C GLY A 212 32.77 9.06 -10.43
N ALA A 213 32.95 9.59 -9.21
CA ALA A 213 34.22 10.03 -8.66
C ALA A 213 35.02 8.93 -7.95
N LEU A 214 34.40 7.81 -7.57
CA LEU A 214 35.03 6.70 -6.86
C LEU A 214 36.15 6.08 -7.70
N GLU A 215 37.37 6.02 -7.17
CA GLU A 215 38.48 5.29 -7.79
C GLU A 215 38.78 4.03 -6.98
N PHE A 216 39.19 2.94 -7.64
CA PHE A 216 39.52 1.70 -6.92
C PHE A 216 40.70 1.88 -5.94
N SER A 217 41.51 2.93 -6.13
CA SER A 217 42.58 3.31 -5.21
C SER A 217 42.11 3.92 -3.88
N ASP A 218 40.83 4.29 -3.79
CA ASP A 218 40.21 4.84 -2.57
C ASP A 218 39.75 3.72 -1.63
N VAL A 219 39.59 2.50 -2.15
CA VAL A 219 39.27 1.29 -1.40
C VAL A 219 40.52 0.78 -0.67
N MET A 220 40.34 0.35 0.58
CA MET A 220 41.42 -0.23 1.39
C MET A 220 42.11 -1.41 0.69
N GLU A 221 43.44 -1.46 0.75
CA GLU A 221 44.22 -2.53 0.14
C GLU A 221 43.80 -3.93 0.66
N GLY A 222 43.21 -4.73 -0.22
CA GLY A 222 42.80 -6.11 0.07
C GLY A 222 41.31 -6.28 0.42
N GLU A 223 40.57 -5.18 0.47
CA GLU A 223 39.11 -5.17 0.59
C GLU A 223 38.47 -5.07 -0.81
N SER A 224 37.16 -5.34 -0.87
CA SER A 224 36.33 -5.25 -2.06
C SER A 224 35.22 -4.22 -1.86
N ILE A 225 34.50 -3.90 -2.94
CA ILE A 225 33.25 -3.13 -2.86
C ILE A 225 32.11 -4.15 -2.97
N GLU A 226 31.28 -4.22 -1.93
CA GLU A 226 30.04 -5.00 -1.94
C GLU A 226 28.95 -4.16 -2.59
N VAL A 227 28.25 -4.74 -3.57
CA VAL A 227 27.13 -4.09 -4.26
C VAL A 227 25.89 -4.94 -4.08
N GLU A 228 24.84 -4.34 -3.55
CA GLU A 228 23.55 -4.96 -3.25
C GLU A 228 22.45 -4.28 -4.06
N PHE A 229 21.68 -5.10 -4.79
CA PHE A 229 20.48 -4.70 -5.51
C PHE A 229 19.28 -5.24 -4.73
N GLU A 230 18.47 -4.36 -4.18
CA GLU A 230 17.28 -4.67 -3.40
C GLU A 230 16.05 -4.27 -4.19
N PHE A 231 15.16 -5.23 -4.45
CA PHE A 231 13.88 -5.00 -5.14
C PHE A 231 12.75 -5.23 -4.13
N GLU A 232 11.98 -4.19 -3.84
CA GLU A 232 10.89 -4.20 -2.88
C GLU A 232 9.66 -3.47 -3.45
N PHE A 233 8.55 -4.20 -3.65
CA PHE A 233 7.32 -3.67 -4.25
C PHE A 233 7.55 -2.98 -5.61
N ASP A 234 7.42 -1.66 -5.68
CA ASP A 234 7.63 -0.85 -6.89
C ASP A 234 8.97 -0.09 -6.85
N GLU A 235 9.74 -0.22 -5.76
CA GLU A 235 11.00 0.50 -5.51
C GLU A 235 12.21 -0.44 -5.55
N MET A 236 13.31 0.07 -6.10
CA MET A 236 14.58 -0.59 -6.21
C MET A 236 15.70 0.29 -5.66
N LYS A 237 16.61 -0.34 -4.93
CA LYS A 237 17.77 0.32 -4.35
C LYS A 237 19.05 -0.41 -4.72
N ILE A 238 20.07 0.34 -5.14
CA ILE A 238 21.43 -0.14 -5.29
C ILE A 238 22.29 0.47 -4.19
N VAL A 239 22.88 -0.37 -3.35
CA VAL A 239 23.78 0.04 -2.27
C VAL A 239 25.17 -0.46 -2.55
N LEU A 240 26.14 0.44 -2.58
CA LEU A 240 27.57 0.10 -2.64
C LEU A 240 28.22 0.39 -1.30
N VAL A 241 28.85 -0.61 -0.70
CA VAL A 241 29.56 -0.50 0.58
C VAL A 241 31.03 -0.88 0.41
N TYR A 242 31.93 -0.04 0.92
CA TYR A 242 33.36 -0.34 0.94
C TYR A 242 34.08 0.32 2.13
N LEU A 243 35.26 -0.20 2.45
CA LEU A 243 36.16 0.42 3.43
C LEU A 243 37.14 1.36 2.74
N ASP A 244 37.22 2.61 3.20
CA ASP A 244 38.17 3.59 2.69
C ASP A 244 39.60 3.38 3.23
N LEU A 245 40.55 4.24 2.81
CA LEU A 245 41.95 4.16 3.25
C LEU A 245 42.17 4.39 4.76
N ASP A 246 41.22 5.00 5.46
CA ASP A 246 41.24 5.21 6.91
C ASP A 246 40.52 4.07 7.68
N GLY A 247 39.85 3.16 6.96
CA GLY A 247 39.08 2.04 7.51
C GLY A 247 37.69 2.44 7.97
N GLU A 248 37.16 3.52 7.43
CA GLU A 248 35.78 3.94 7.60
C GLU A 248 34.92 3.31 6.49
N GLU A 249 33.73 2.87 6.86
CA GLU A 249 32.74 2.34 5.93
C GLU A 249 32.08 3.50 5.20
N VAL A 250 32.09 3.43 3.87
CA VAL A 250 31.48 4.39 2.97
C VAL A 250 30.38 3.68 2.21
N GLU A 251 29.22 4.34 2.14
CA GLU A 251 28.02 3.85 1.50
C GLU A 251 27.62 4.83 0.39
N ILE A 252 27.29 4.30 -0.79
CA ILE A 252 26.73 5.05 -1.91
C ILE A 252 25.42 4.38 -2.31
N GLU A 253 24.36 5.17 -2.41
CA GLU A 253 23.01 4.70 -2.68
C GLU A 253 22.47 5.28 -4.00
N ILE A 254 21.73 4.46 -4.74
CA ILE A 254 20.94 4.84 -5.91
C ILE A 254 19.54 4.25 -5.72
N GLU A 255 18.51 5.08 -5.83
CA GLU A 255 17.10 4.69 -5.71
C GLU A 255 16.39 4.91 -7.05
N ALA A 256 15.52 3.99 -7.42
CA ALA A 256 14.70 4.06 -8.62
C ALA A 256 13.41 3.25 -8.43
N ASP A 257 12.32 3.69 -9.04
CA ASP A 257 11.17 2.84 -9.29
C ASP A 257 11.53 1.83 -10.38
N TYR A 258 10.88 0.67 -10.41
CA TYR A 258 11.14 -0.31 -11.45
C TYR A 258 9.88 -0.97 -12.00
N ASP A 259 9.93 -1.31 -13.29
CA ASP A 259 8.90 -2.07 -14.01
C ASP A 259 9.58 -3.22 -14.76
N PHE A 260 8.95 -4.38 -14.79
CA PHE A 260 9.50 -5.57 -15.45
C PHE A 260 8.41 -6.40 -16.12
N ASP A 261 8.71 -6.89 -17.33
CA ASP A 261 7.81 -7.77 -18.08
C ASP A 261 8.59 -8.67 -19.03
N ASP A 262 8.29 -9.97 -19.03
CA ASP A 262 8.81 -10.96 -19.98
C ASP A 262 10.35 -10.93 -20.19
N GLY A 263 11.14 -10.62 -19.15
CA GLY A 263 12.61 -10.54 -19.20
C GLY A 263 13.16 -9.14 -19.55
N GLU A 264 12.31 -8.14 -19.68
CA GLU A 264 12.66 -6.72 -19.76
C GLU A 264 12.57 -6.09 -18.36
N LEU A 265 13.48 -5.17 -18.03
CA LEU A 265 13.54 -4.42 -16.77
C LEU A 265 13.84 -2.95 -17.07
N GLU A 266 12.94 -2.08 -16.66
CA GLU A 266 13.07 -0.62 -16.72
C GLU A 266 13.24 -0.07 -15.30
N LEU A 267 14.19 0.84 -15.10
CA LEU A 267 14.43 1.54 -13.84
C LEU A 267 14.26 3.04 -14.07
N GLU A 268 13.38 3.70 -13.35
CA GLU A 268 13.11 5.13 -13.44
C GLU A 268 13.47 5.80 -12.10
N GLY A 269 14.38 6.76 -12.10
CA GLY A 269 14.82 7.40 -10.87
C GLY A 269 15.19 8.85 -11.07
N SER A 270 15.34 9.56 -9.95
CA SER A 270 15.77 10.96 -9.94
C SER A 270 16.93 11.14 -8.96
N HIS A 271 17.91 11.96 -9.33
CA HIS A 271 19.03 12.28 -8.45
C HIS A 271 19.25 13.79 -8.39
N ILE A 272 19.20 14.34 -7.18
CA ILE A 272 19.42 15.78 -6.95
C ILE A 272 20.92 16.07 -6.95
N ILE A 273 21.35 16.93 -7.86
CA ILE A 273 22.72 17.42 -7.95
C ILE A 273 22.85 18.67 -7.07
N LEU A 274 23.62 18.56 -5.99
CA LEU A 274 23.88 19.66 -5.07
C LEU A 274 25.10 20.49 -5.51
N GLY A 275 24.99 21.82 -5.40
CA GLY A 275 26.10 22.75 -5.63
C GLY A 275 27.08 22.85 -4.46
N ASP A 276 28.15 23.63 -4.66
CA ASP A 276 29.20 23.90 -3.65
C ASP A 276 28.66 24.53 -2.35
N ASP A 277 27.45 25.11 -2.38
CA ASP A 277 26.77 25.70 -1.22
C ASP A 277 25.78 24.75 -0.53
N GLY A 278 25.65 23.51 -1.03
CA GLY A 278 24.74 22.49 -0.52
C GLY A 278 23.28 22.70 -0.93
N GLU A 279 22.99 23.64 -1.83
CA GLU A 279 21.66 23.83 -2.40
C GLU A 279 21.52 23.00 -3.70
N PRO A 280 20.31 22.52 -4.05
CA PRO A 280 20.07 21.87 -5.34
C PRO A 280 20.41 22.81 -6.50
N GLU A 281 21.38 22.40 -7.33
CA GLU A 281 21.74 23.10 -8.56
C GLU A 281 21.03 22.52 -9.78
N ASP A 282 20.83 21.20 -9.79
CA ASP A 282 20.20 20.46 -10.88
C ASP A 282 19.48 19.22 -10.36
N GLU A 283 18.65 18.63 -11.19
CA GLU A 283 17.99 17.35 -10.96
C GLU A 283 18.24 16.50 -12.21
N LEU A 284 18.62 15.24 -12.01
CA LEU A 284 18.85 14.29 -13.06
C LEU A 284 17.78 13.21 -12.97
N ASP A 285 16.78 13.31 -13.85
CA ASP A 285 15.80 12.26 -14.06
C ASP A 285 16.36 11.27 -15.09
N PHE A 286 16.37 9.98 -14.75
CA PHE A 286 16.97 8.95 -15.57
C PHE A 286 16.05 7.74 -15.76
N ILE A 287 16.17 7.11 -16.94
CA ILE A 287 15.58 5.81 -17.23
C ILE A 287 16.69 4.85 -17.67
N ILE A 288 16.75 3.67 -17.05
CA ILE A 288 17.65 2.57 -17.43
C ILE A 288 16.82 1.46 -18.06
N GLU A 289 17.04 1.18 -19.34
CA GLU A 289 16.45 0.00 -19.98
C GLU A 289 17.45 -1.17 -19.96
N SER A 290 16.97 -2.32 -19.50
CA SER A 290 17.75 -3.53 -19.33
C SER A 290 16.96 -4.79 -19.67
N GLU A 291 17.68 -5.89 -19.94
CA GLU A 291 17.13 -7.24 -20.01
C GLU A 291 17.62 -8.03 -18.80
N TYR A 292 16.77 -8.86 -18.20
CA TYR A 292 17.15 -9.71 -17.07
C TYR A 292 16.91 -11.19 -17.34
N SER A 293 17.65 -12.04 -16.64
CA SER A 293 17.40 -13.48 -16.63
C SER A 293 17.82 -14.09 -15.29
N ILE A 294 17.05 -15.07 -14.83
CA ILE A 294 17.32 -15.77 -13.58
C ILE A 294 17.57 -17.26 -13.85
N GLU A 295 18.73 -17.75 -13.43
CA GLU A 295 19.11 -19.17 -13.49
C GLU A 295 19.43 -19.70 -12.09
N GLY A 296 18.41 -20.15 -11.37
CA GLY A 296 18.57 -20.61 -9.99
C GLY A 296 18.72 -19.44 -9.03
N SER A 297 19.86 -19.31 -8.35
CA SER A 297 20.17 -18.22 -7.42
C SER A 297 21.05 -17.14 -8.07
N ILE A 298 21.03 -17.03 -9.40
CA ILE A 298 21.86 -16.11 -10.16
C ILE A 298 20.94 -15.23 -11.01
N LEU A 299 20.99 -13.93 -10.75
CA LEU A 299 20.37 -12.89 -11.57
C LEU A 299 21.44 -12.32 -12.51
N THR A 300 21.14 -12.28 -13.81
CA THR A 300 21.97 -11.59 -14.79
C THR A 300 21.18 -10.43 -15.37
N ILE A 301 21.66 -9.20 -15.19
CA ILE A 301 21.09 -7.98 -15.77
C ILE A 301 22.01 -7.50 -16.89
N THR A 302 21.44 -7.29 -18.08
CA THR A 302 22.12 -6.71 -19.24
C THR A 302 21.58 -5.30 -19.48
N PHE A 303 22.37 -4.31 -19.14
CA PHE A 303 22.02 -2.89 -19.29
C PHE A 303 22.23 -2.45 -20.74
N LEU A 304 21.15 -2.00 -21.37
CA LEU A 304 21.13 -1.64 -22.79
C LEU A 304 21.40 -0.15 -22.99
N LYS A 305 20.74 0.69 -22.20
CA LYS A 305 20.91 2.15 -22.27
C LYS A 305 20.51 2.84 -20.97
N VAL A 306 21.06 4.04 -20.78
CA VAL A 306 20.65 5.00 -19.75
C VAL A 306 20.27 6.30 -20.45
N ILE A 307 19.07 6.80 -20.18
CA ILE A 307 18.50 8.02 -20.75
C ILE A 307 18.41 9.05 -19.62
N ASP A 308 18.70 10.31 -19.93
CA ASP A 308 18.40 11.47 -19.08
C ASP A 308 17.16 12.16 -19.65
N GLU A 309 16.07 12.16 -18.90
CA GLU A 309 14.76 12.63 -19.36
C GLU A 309 14.70 14.15 -19.52
N ASP A 310 15.52 14.88 -18.77
CA ASP A 310 15.37 16.31 -18.54
C ASP A 310 16.30 17.17 -19.39
N ASN A 311 17.53 16.71 -19.66
CA ASN A 311 18.58 17.55 -20.23
C ASN A 311 18.96 17.26 -21.69
N PHE A 312 18.30 16.29 -22.33
CA PHE A 312 18.68 15.81 -23.66
C PHE A 312 17.53 15.85 -24.69
N LYS A 313 17.85 15.94 -25.99
CA LYS A 313 16.82 15.81 -27.05
C LYS A 313 16.38 14.34 -27.13
N ASP A 314 15.11 14.07 -27.51
CA ASP A 314 14.63 12.73 -27.90
C ASP A 314 15.74 11.89 -28.58
N GLY A 315 16.26 10.88 -27.86
CA GLY A 315 17.27 9.92 -28.35
C GLY A 315 18.75 10.28 -28.10
N GLU A 316 19.07 11.21 -27.19
CA GLU A 316 20.42 11.36 -26.62
C GLU A 316 20.51 10.52 -25.32
N GLU A 317 21.57 9.70 -25.20
CA GLU A 317 21.72 8.65 -24.17
C GLU A 317 22.96 8.96 -23.31
N LEU A 318 22.84 8.85 -21.97
CA LEU A 318 23.98 8.93 -21.02
C LEU A 318 24.91 7.72 -21.18
N TYR A 319 24.31 6.57 -21.49
CA TYR A 319 24.99 5.33 -21.78
C TYR A 319 24.28 4.57 -22.90
N ALA A 320 25.06 3.98 -23.81
CA ALA A 320 24.57 3.14 -24.89
C ALA A 320 25.54 1.96 -25.08
N GLY A 321 25.13 0.76 -24.66
CA GLY A 321 26.04 -0.37 -24.59
C GLY A 321 25.37 -1.68 -24.21
N SER A 322 26.17 -2.65 -23.78
CA SER A 322 25.70 -3.92 -23.24
C SER A 322 26.56 -4.27 -22.03
N GLY A 323 26.34 -3.54 -20.94
CA GLY A 323 26.94 -3.82 -19.65
C GLY A 323 26.24 -5.02 -19.02
N VAL A 324 26.97 -5.89 -18.33
CA VAL A 324 26.39 -7.08 -17.70
C VAL A 324 26.80 -7.13 -16.25
N SER A 325 25.81 -7.18 -15.36
CA SER A 325 26.00 -7.51 -13.94
C SER A 325 25.47 -8.91 -13.68
N VAL A 326 26.26 -9.69 -12.93
CA VAL A 326 25.87 -11.02 -12.47
C VAL A 326 25.84 -10.98 -10.96
N LEU A 327 24.65 -11.17 -10.41
CA LEU A 327 24.36 -11.06 -8.99
C LEU A 327 23.96 -12.43 -8.45
N GLU A 328 24.38 -12.74 -7.23
CA GLU A 328 23.96 -13.93 -6.51
C GLU A 328 22.87 -13.56 -5.50
N LYS A 329 21.87 -14.44 -5.34
CA LYS A 329 20.85 -14.25 -4.32
C LYS A 329 21.48 -14.30 -2.93
N ASP A 330 21.18 -13.30 -2.09
CA ASP A 330 21.55 -13.32 -0.67
C ASP A 330 20.70 -14.34 0.12
#